data_AF-A0A3P1UXR8-F1
#
_entry.id   AF-A0A3P1UXR8-F1
#
_cell.length_a   1.000
_cell.length_b   1.000
_cell.length_c   1.000
_cell.angle_alpha   90.00
_cell.angle_beta   90.00
_cell.angle_gamma   90.00
#
_symmetry.space_group_name_H-M   'P 1'
#
loop_
_entity.id
_entity.type
_entity.pdbx_description
1 polymer ?
#
loop_
_entity_poly.entity_id
_entity_poly.type
_entity_poly.pdbx_seq_one_letter_code
_entity_poly.pdbx_strand_id
1 'polypeptide(L)'
;MKLQDLRDNYKSKTDEERYQYYRTLPLDEKDLFGDTLLDIALNFADVEALKILLERNVDVNEINRNGNRPLHNLILSSEYKNLDDVLSCAELLLDNGASVLRKNDMGETPVLSAIRGNYVEILELFVKRNLKLDLKDSYGNGPLHIAAYSCNSNNEEKKKKIFKLLLDAGIENDIKNDNGYTPIEILANQKVNPILFSILKGEYDFDNPNSTINLTSSMSLHSAILSNNYDVIKAHLEAGTDINEISEENNNSYGLSPLGVACHILDFESVELLLKNGADPNLKNNDGETALSCWFKWNGSIYFTTEKASENTVNKIMKLLLEYDLDINDTIDNQSNNLLIKASEYLSISSISNGKSIPSEVIKFLLKNKVNINLANIEGQTALMILCKTVYRDGIDSIIELLENGADVGSIDKNGYTVLMYTALNTESGVALEIAKLLYDFGDVKISYINNDGQNTMDIAVENNNENLVNWLLTKI
;
A
#
# COMPACT_ATOMS: atom_id res chain seq x y z
N MET A 1 21.30 -41.23 -32.06
CA MET A 1 19.85 -41.45 -32.27
C MET A 1 19.21 -42.18 -31.09
N LYS A 2 19.89 -43.15 -30.47
CA LYS A 2 19.37 -43.89 -29.29
C LYS A 2 19.27 -43.04 -28.02
N LEU A 3 20.28 -42.21 -27.71
CA LEU A 3 20.22 -41.30 -26.56
C LEU A 3 19.10 -40.26 -26.71
N GLN A 4 18.92 -39.73 -27.93
CA GLN A 4 17.82 -38.82 -28.25
C GLN A 4 16.45 -39.49 -28.05
N ASP A 5 16.30 -40.75 -28.48
CA ASP A 5 15.07 -41.52 -28.24
C ASP A 5 14.78 -41.74 -26.74
N LEU A 6 15.82 -41.97 -25.91
CA LEU A 6 15.66 -42.02 -24.46
C LEU A 6 15.09 -40.71 -23.92
N ARG A 7 15.64 -39.56 -24.32
CA ARG A 7 15.17 -38.23 -23.88
C ARG A 7 13.72 -37.99 -24.29
N ASP A 8 13.43 -38.12 -25.58
CA ASP A 8 12.16 -37.70 -26.16
C ASP A 8 11.00 -38.57 -25.65
N ASN A 9 11.27 -39.86 -25.39
CA ASN A 9 10.27 -40.83 -24.97
C ASN A 9 10.41 -41.24 -23.49
N TYR A 10 11.12 -40.44 -22.67
CA TYR A 10 11.50 -40.82 -21.31
C TYR A 10 10.31 -41.29 -20.46
N LYS A 11 9.25 -40.48 -20.41
CA LYS A 11 8.04 -40.75 -19.60
C LYS A 11 7.17 -41.88 -20.17
N SER A 12 7.31 -42.21 -21.44
CA SER A 12 6.54 -43.27 -22.10
C SER A 12 7.22 -44.64 -22.05
N LYS A 13 8.54 -44.68 -21.79
CA LYS A 13 9.29 -45.93 -21.65
C LYS A 13 9.10 -46.50 -20.26
N THR A 14 9.05 -47.83 -20.18
CA THR A 14 9.09 -48.55 -18.90
C THR A 14 10.45 -48.36 -18.22
N ASP A 15 10.50 -48.57 -16.91
CA ASP A 15 11.72 -48.49 -16.11
C ASP A 15 12.83 -49.39 -16.67
N GLU A 16 12.51 -50.63 -17.02
CA GLU A 16 13.50 -51.57 -17.55
C GLU A 16 14.03 -51.12 -18.92
N GLU A 17 13.17 -50.57 -19.79
CA GLU A 17 13.61 -50.00 -21.07
C GLU A 17 14.56 -48.82 -20.85
N ARG A 18 14.21 -47.88 -19.94
CA ARG A 18 15.06 -46.75 -19.59
C ARG A 18 16.41 -47.23 -19.06
N TYR A 19 16.40 -48.11 -18.06
CA TYR A 19 17.62 -48.57 -17.40
C TYR A 19 18.51 -49.39 -18.31
N GLN A 20 17.96 -50.07 -19.32
CA GLN A 20 18.78 -50.73 -20.33
C GLN A 20 19.59 -49.73 -21.17
N TYR A 21 19.05 -48.55 -21.49
CA TYR A 21 19.84 -47.48 -22.10
C TYR A 21 20.96 -47.03 -21.16
N TYR A 22 20.66 -46.78 -19.88
CA TYR A 22 21.64 -46.36 -18.88
C TYR A 22 22.72 -47.40 -18.57
N ARG A 23 22.48 -48.70 -18.82
CA ARG A 23 23.51 -49.75 -18.67
C ARG A 23 24.42 -49.88 -19.90
N THR A 24 23.93 -49.55 -21.10
CA THR A 24 24.58 -49.96 -22.35
C THR A 24 25.13 -48.83 -23.20
N LEU A 25 24.54 -47.63 -23.17
CA LEU A 25 25.02 -46.50 -23.96
C LEU A 25 26.35 -45.95 -23.40
N PRO A 26 27.27 -45.43 -24.24
CA PRO A 26 28.49 -44.75 -23.79
C PRO A 26 28.18 -43.57 -22.87
N LEU A 27 29.00 -43.36 -21.83
CA LEU A 27 28.79 -42.30 -20.85
C LEU A 27 29.01 -40.90 -21.43
N ASP A 28 29.89 -40.79 -22.42
CA ASP A 28 30.28 -39.56 -23.11
C ASP A 28 29.44 -39.28 -24.37
N GLU A 29 28.50 -40.15 -24.72
CA GLU A 29 27.55 -39.90 -25.82
C GLU A 29 26.70 -38.68 -25.47
N LYS A 30 26.56 -37.75 -26.43
CA LYS A 30 25.75 -36.54 -26.30
C LYS A 30 24.58 -36.58 -27.27
N ASP A 31 23.42 -36.13 -26.83
CA ASP A 31 22.24 -36.00 -27.67
C ASP A 31 22.28 -34.72 -28.54
N LEU A 32 21.18 -34.41 -29.23
CA LEU A 32 21.12 -33.22 -30.10
C LEU A 32 21.25 -31.91 -29.29
N PHE A 33 20.79 -31.91 -28.05
CA PHE A 33 20.88 -30.79 -27.12
C PHE A 33 22.23 -30.73 -26.39
N GLY A 34 23.02 -31.80 -26.47
CA GLY A 34 24.34 -31.90 -25.86
C GLY A 34 24.36 -32.55 -24.50
N ASP A 35 23.23 -33.08 -24.07
CA ASP A 35 23.07 -33.71 -22.78
C ASP A 35 23.62 -35.14 -22.86
N THR A 36 24.35 -35.51 -21.82
CA THR A 36 24.82 -36.88 -21.60
C THR A 36 23.74 -37.74 -20.96
N LEU A 37 24.01 -39.04 -20.76
CA LEU A 37 23.14 -39.88 -19.92
C LEU A 37 22.96 -39.28 -18.53
N LEU A 38 24.03 -38.75 -17.93
CA LEU A 38 23.95 -38.14 -16.60
C LEU A 38 23.05 -36.91 -16.59
N ASP A 39 23.16 -36.06 -17.60
CA ASP A 39 22.29 -34.89 -17.72
C ASP A 39 20.83 -35.29 -17.86
N ILE A 40 20.52 -36.30 -18.67
CA ILE A 40 19.14 -36.80 -18.84
C ILE A 40 18.62 -37.38 -17.51
N ALA A 41 19.39 -38.23 -16.83
CA ALA A 41 18.98 -38.80 -15.53
C ALA A 41 18.64 -37.72 -14.51
N LEU A 42 19.51 -36.70 -14.41
CA LEU A 42 19.31 -35.59 -13.47
C LEU A 42 18.18 -34.67 -13.90
N ASN A 43 17.98 -34.43 -15.20
CA ASN A 43 16.85 -33.70 -15.78
C ASN A 43 15.49 -34.36 -15.49
N PHE A 44 15.46 -35.64 -15.12
CA PHE A 44 14.26 -36.34 -14.66
C PHE A 44 14.29 -36.70 -13.16
N ALA A 45 15.37 -36.37 -12.44
CA ALA A 45 15.67 -36.84 -11.08
C ALA A 45 15.48 -38.36 -10.93
N ASP A 46 15.93 -39.12 -11.91
CA ASP A 46 15.79 -40.58 -11.91
C ASP A 46 16.89 -41.21 -11.03
N VAL A 47 16.51 -41.54 -9.79
CA VAL A 47 17.41 -42.04 -8.74
C VAL A 47 18.09 -43.35 -9.15
N GLU A 48 17.33 -44.27 -9.75
CA GLU A 48 17.87 -45.58 -10.16
C GLU A 48 18.76 -45.47 -11.40
N ALA A 49 18.40 -44.63 -12.36
CA ALA A 49 19.29 -44.31 -13.48
C ALA A 49 20.61 -43.71 -12.99
N LEU A 50 20.57 -42.79 -12.03
CA LEU A 50 21.76 -42.20 -11.43
C LEU A 50 22.62 -43.27 -10.73
N LYS A 51 22.05 -44.18 -9.94
CA LYS A 51 22.78 -45.30 -9.32
C LYS A 51 23.51 -46.16 -10.36
N ILE A 52 22.83 -46.53 -11.45
CA ILE A 52 23.44 -47.30 -12.54
C ILE A 52 24.64 -46.54 -13.13
N LEU A 53 24.51 -45.22 -13.35
CA LEU A 53 25.61 -44.41 -13.89
C LEU A 53 26.78 -44.27 -12.91
N LEU A 54 26.50 -44.17 -11.61
CA LEU A 54 27.52 -44.13 -10.56
C LEU A 54 28.29 -45.46 -10.46
N GLU A 55 27.61 -46.61 -10.56
CA GLU A 55 28.25 -47.94 -10.64
C GLU A 55 29.18 -48.06 -11.87
N ARG A 56 28.89 -47.31 -12.92
CA ARG A 56 29.71 -47.22 -14.13
C ARG A 56 30.83 -46.17 -14.04
N ASN A 57 31.06 -45.58 -12.86
CA ASN A 57 32.06 -44.54 -12.59
C ASN A 57 31.92 -43.29 -13.47
N VAL A 58 30.69 -42.81 -13.68
CA VAL A 58 30.47 -41.52 -14.35
C VAL A 58 31.12 -40.37 -13.56
N ASP A 59 31.70 -39.39 -14.25
CA ASP A 59 32.26 -38.20 -13.60
C ASP A 59 31.15 -37.28 -13.11
N VAL A 60 30.90 -37.30 -11.80
CA VAL A 60 29.89 -36.47 -11.11
C VAL A 60 30.24 -34.97 -11.08
N ASN A 61 31.35 -34.57 -11.69
CA ASN A 61 31.75 -33.19 -11.84
C ASN A 61 31.83 -32.74 -13.30
N GLU A 62 31.59 -33.57 -14.31
CA GLU A 62 31.68 -33.10 -15.71
C GLU A 62 30.74 -31.92 -15.98
N ILE A 63 31.15 -30.95 -16.80
CA ILE A 63 30.28 -29.81 -17.16
C ILE A 63 29.49 -30.13 -18.42
N ASN A 64 28.21 -29.75 -18.44
CA ASN A 64 27.40 -29.75 -19.65
C ASN A 64 27.65 -28.50 -20.50
N ARG A 65 26.90 -28.34 -21.60
CA ARG A 65 27.08 -27.21 -22.55
C ARG A 65 26.84 -25.82 -21.94
N ASN A 66 26.15 -25.73 -20.81
CA ASN A 66 25.88 -24.47 -20.10
C ASN A 66 26.87 -24.24 -18.94
N GLY A 67 27.97 -24.99 -18.91
CA GLY A 67 28.94 -24.97 -17.80
C GLY A 67 28.40 -25.55 -16.49
N ASN A 68 27.18 -26.09 -16.50
CA ASN A 68 26.56 -26.65 -15.30
C ASN A 68 27.15 -28.03 -15.02
N ARG A 69 27.55 -28.24 -13.75
CA ARG A 69 27.88 -29.56 -13.22
C ARG A 69 26.62 -30.31 -12.78
N PRO A 70 26.67 -31.64 -12.58
CA PRO A 70 25.54 -32.46 -12.13
C PRO A 70 24.66 -31.84 -11.05
N LEU A 71 25.25 -31.32 -9.96
CA LEU A 71 24.48 -30.66 -8.90
C LEU A 71 23.75 -29.40 -9.38
N HIS A 72 24.38 -28.55 -10.21
CA HIS A 72 23.70 -27.40 -10.80
C HIS A 72 22.55 -27.86 -11.68
N ASN A 73 22.80 -28.84 -12.55
CA ASN A 73 21.82 -29.32 -13.52
C ASN A 73 20.59 -29.90 -12.79
N LEU A 74 20.82 -30.74 -11.77
CA LEU A 74 19.75 -31.30 -10.93
C LEU A 74 18.88 -30.21 -10.30
N ILE A 75 19.50 -29.18 -9.71
CA ILE A 75 18.81 -28.06 -9.06
C ILE A 75 18.03 -27.24 -10.10
N LEU A 76 18.68 -26.79 -11.17
CA LEU A 76 18.08 -25.90 -12.17
C LEU A 76 16.97 -26.54 -12.98
N SER A 77 16.88 -27.87 -13.01
CA SER A 77 15.82 -28.60 -13.72
C SER A 77 14.72 -29.12 -12.78
N SER A 78 14.75 -28.83 -11.47
CA SER A 78 13.90 -29.51 -10.47
C SER A 78 12.48 -28.97 -10.27
N GLU A 79 12.10 -27.86 -10.94
CA GLU A 79 10.81 -27.18 -10.72
C GLU A 79 9.55 -28.05 -10.94
N TYR A 80 9.65 -29.16 -11.69
CA TYR A 80 8.53 -30.06 -12.00
C TYR A 80 8.74 -31.51 -11.56
N LYS A 81 9.59 -31.73 -10.56
CA LYS A 81 10.01 -33.06 -10.13
C LYS A 81 9.53 -33.42 -8.73
N ASN A 82 9.52 -34.73 -8.46
CA ASN A 82 9.35 -35.22 -7.10
C ASN A 82 10.55 -34.77 -6.25
N LEU A 83 10.26 -34.09 -5.14
CA LEU A 83 11.28 -33.52 -4.25
C LEU A 83 12.14 -34.61 -3.59
N ASP A 84 11.55 -35.75 -3.21
CA ASP A 84 12.27 -36.86 -2.57
C ASP A 84 13.32 -37.46 -3.51
N ASP A 85 12.97 -37.56 -4.80
CA ASP A 85 13.88 -38.05 -5.84
C ASP A 85 15.01 -37.06 -6.11
N VAL A 86 14.71 -35.75 -6.13
CA VAL A 86 15.72 -34.69 -6.27
C VAL A 86 16.69 -34.72 -5.08
N LEU A 87 16.18 -34.83 -3.85
CA LEU A 87 17.00 -34.94 -2.64
C LEU A 87 17.86 -36.20 -2.66
N SER A 88 17.28 -37.35 -3.04
CA SER A 88 18.01 -38.62 -3.17
C SER A 88 19.13 -38.52 -4.21
N CYS A 89 18.85 -37.90 -5.36
CA CYS A 89 19.88 -37.65 -6.37
C CYS A 89 20.98 -36.71 -5.86
N ALA A 90 20.62 -35.65 -5.13
CA ALA A 90 21.58 -34.72 -4.57
C ALA A 90 22.48 -35.40 -3.54
N GLU A 91 21.92 -36.24 -2.66
CA GLU A 91 22.69 -37.05 -1.70
C GLU A 91 23.65 -38.01 -2.41
N LEU A 92 23.17 -38.76 -3.40
CA LEU A 92 24.00 -39.67 -4.19
C LEU A 92 25.15 -38.96 -4.90
N LEU A 93 24.90 -37.79 -5.50
CA LEU A 93 25.94 -36.98 -6.12
C LEU A 93 26.99 -36.52 -5.09
N LEU A 94 26.54 -36.02 -3.94
CA LEU A 94 27.44 -35.57 -2.86
C LEU A 94 28.27 -36.72 -2.29
N ASP A 95 27.66 -37.89 -2.07
CA ASP A 95 28.33 -39.10 -1.57
C ASP A 95 29.41 -39.61 -2.53
N ASN A 96 29.25 -39.34 -3.82
CA ASN A 96 30.22 -39.70 -4.86
C ASN A 96 31.16 -38.54 -5.23
N GLY A 97 31.21 -37.47 -4.42
CA GLY A 97 32.22 -36.41 -4.56
C GLY A 97 31.86 -35.29 -5.53
N ALA A 98 30.58 -35.07 -5.83
CA ALA A 98 30.15 -33.87 -6.55
C ALA A 98 30.47 -32.61 -5.74
N SER A 99 31.15 -31.65 -6.39
CA SER A 99 31.64 -30.46 -5.72
C SER A 99 30.59 -29.33 -5.69
N VAL A 100 30.28 -28.85 -4.49
CA VAL A 100 29.51 -27.61 -4.27
C VAL A 100 30.33 -26.32 -4.42
N LEU A 101 31.64 -26.43 -4.64
CA LEU A 101 32.56 -25.28 -4.67
C LEU A 101 32.81 -24.70 -6.07
N ARG A 102 32.40 -25.43 -7.10
CA ARG A 102 32.73 -25.09 -8.49
C ARG A 102 31.63 -24.24 -9.08
N LYS A 103 32.01 -23.23 -9.84
CA LYS A 103 31.10 -22.31 -10.51
C LYS A 103 30.65 -22.84 -11.88
N ASN A 104 29.42 -22.53 -12.27
CA ASN A 104 28.95 -22.64 -13.65
C ASN A 104 29.32 -21.39 -14.47
N ASP A 105 28.85 -21.30 -15.72
CA ASP A 105 29.15 -20.18 -16.62
C ASP A 105 28.57 -18.83 -16.17
N MET A 106 27.53 -18.85 -15.32
CA MET A 106 27.01 -17.64 -14.66
C MET A 106 27.85 -17.23 -13.44
N GLY A 107 28.90 -17.99 -13.11
CA GLY A 107 29.72 -17.78 -11.92
C GLY A 107 29.10 -18.31 -10.63
N GLU A 108 27.98 -19.04 -10.70
CA GLU A 108 27.26 -19.52 -9.53
C GLU A 108 27.75 -20.87 -9.09
N THR A 109 27.82 -21.11 -7.78
CA THR A 109 27.94 -22.46 -7.22
C THR A 109 26.55 -23.13 -7.16
N PRO A 110 26.46 -24.46 -6.95
CA PRO A 110 25.18 -25.13 -6.77
C PRO A 110 24.38 -24.55 -5.59
N VAL A 111 25.07 -24.07 -4.55
CA VAL A 111 24.46 -23.38 -3.40
C VAL A 111 23.74 -22.11 -3.84
N LEU A 112 24.40 -21.26 -4.63
CA LEU A 112 23.80 -20.02 -5.12
C LEU A 112 22.62 -20.28 -6.06
N SER A 113 22.72 -21.29 -6.93
CA SER A 113 21.61 -21.69 -7.80
C SER A 113 20.42 -22.24 -7.00
N ALA A 114 20.65 -22.98 -5.90
CA ALA A 114 19.57 -23.44 -5.00
C ALA A 114 18.83 -22.26 -4.35
N ILE A 115 19.57 -21.26 -3.87
CA ILE A 115 19.02 -20.05 -3.25
C ILE A 115 18.20 -19.24 -4.26
N ARG A 116 18.75 -19.03 -5.47
CA ARG A 116 18.06 -18.30 -6.54
C ARG A 116 16.75 -18.99 -6.94
N GLY A 117 16.78 -20.31 -7.06
CA GLY A 117 15.62 -21.14 -7.39
C GLY A 117 14.63 -21.37 -6.24
N ASN A 118 14.91 -20.89 -5.03
CA ASN A 118 14.11 -21.12 -3.83
C ASN A 118 13.97 -22.60 -3.43
N TYR A 119 15.02 -23.40 -3.67
CA TYR A 119 15.07 -24.83 -3.30
C TYR A 119 15.54 -24.98 -1.85
N VAL A 120 14.63 -24.73 -0.91
CA VAL A 120 14.89 -24.69 0.53
C VAL A 120 15.48 -26.02 1.03
N GLU A 121 14.91 -27.14 0.60
CA GLU A 121 15.25 -28.47 1.07
C GLU A 121 16.65 -28.91 0.61
N ILE A 122 17.07 -28.48 -0.58
CA ILE A 122 18.45 -28.69 -1.07
C ILE A 122 19.43 -27.84 -0.26
N LEU A 123 19.06 -26.61 0.07
CA LEU A 123 19.88 -25.76 0.94
C LEU A 123 19.98 -26.36 2.35
N GLU A 124 18.89 -26.88 2.92
CA GLU A 124 18.88 -27.61 4.20
C GLU A 124 19.82 -28.82 4.15
N LEU A 125 19.82 -29.60 3.07
CA LEU A 125 20.76 -30.70 2.88
C LEU A 125 22.21 -30.20 2.90
N PHE A 126 22.52 -29.10 2.21
CA PHE A 126 23.86 -28.53 2.18
C PHE A 126 24.30 -28.02 3.56
N VAL A 127 23.40 -27.36 4.30
CA VAL A 127 23.65 -26.90 5.69
C VAL A 127 23.87 -28.11 6.61
N LYS A 128 23.00 -29.12 6.56
CA LYS A 128 23.10 -30.34 7.38
C LYS A 128 24.40 -31.11 7.17
N ARG A 129 24.92 -31.10 5.94
CA ARG A 129 26.23 -31.71 5.60
C ARG A 129 27.42 -30.80 5.89
N ASN A 130 27.20 -29.64 6.52
CA ASN A 130 28.23 -28.65 6.86
C ASN A 130 29.11 -28.28 5.66
N LEU A 131 28.48 -28.12 4.50
CA LEU A 131 29.17 -27.75 3.26
C LEU A 131 29.55 -26.26 3.27
N LYS A 132 30.53 -25.88 2.45
CA LYS A 132 30.94 -24.47 2.32
C LYS A 132 29.93 -23.69 1.47
N LEU A 133 29.22 -22.74 2.09
CA LEU A 133 28.12 -21.99 1.46
C LEU A 133 28.50 -20.55 1.05
N ASP A 134 29.54 -19.97 1.64
CA ASP A 134 29.92 -18.54 1.58
C ASP A 134 30.54 -18.07 0.25
N LEU A 135 30.60 -18.92 -0.77
CA LEU A 135 31.24 -18.57 -2.03
C LEU A 135 30.40 -17.54 -2.81
N LYS A 136 31.10 -16.54 -3.37
CA LYS A 136 30.52 -15.44 -4.14
C LYS A 136 30.39 -15.81 -5.62
N ASP A 137 29.41 -15.23 -6.32
CA ASP A 137 29.29 -15.33 -7.78
C ASP A 137 30.35 -14.50 -8.54
N SER A 138 30.17 -14.25 -9.83
CA SER A 138 31.08 -13.40 -10.64
C SER A 138 30.92 -11.88 -10.40
N TYR A 139 29.92 -11.47 -9.63
CA TYR A 139 29.63 -10.07 -9.28
C TYR A 139 29.86 -9.80 -7.78
N GLY A 140 30.57 -10.71 -7.10
CA GLY A 140 30.83 -10.61 -5.67
C GLY A 140 29.62 -10.87 -4.78
N ASN A 141 28.50 -11.36 -5.32
CA ASN A 141 27.31 -11.64 -4.53
C ASN A 141 27.48 -12.95 -3.76
N GLY A 142 27.43 -12.88 -2.44
CA GLY A 142 27.32 -14.06 -1.57
C GLY A 142 25.87 -14.59 -1.45
N PRO A 143 25.65 -15.68 -0.68
CA PRO A 143 24.33 -16.31 -0.49
C PRO A 143 23.20 -15.34 -0.13
N LEU A 144 23.42 -14.46 0.85
CA LEU A 144 22.42 -13.50 1.31
C LEU A 144 22.11 -12.42 0.25
N HIS A 145 23.08 -12.04 -0.58
CA HIS A 145 22.84 -11.13 -1.71
C HIS A 145 21.95 -11.80 -2.75
N ILE A 146 22.23 -13.07 -3.09
CA ILE A 146 21.41 -13.84 -4.05
C ILE A 146 19.99 -14.03 -3.51
N ALA A 147 19.85 -14.33 -2.21
CA ALA A 147 18.55 -14.43 -1.54
C ALA A 147 17.77 -13.12 -1.68
N ALA A 148 18.41 -11.98 -1.41
CA ALA A 148 17.82 -10.65 -1.50
C ALA A 148 17.44 -10.24 -2.94
N TYR A 149 18.25 -10.57 -3.95
CA TYR A 149 17.91 -10.28 -5.36
C TYR A 149 16.76 -11.11 -5.93
N SER A 150 16.44 -12.24 -5.31
CA SER A 150 15.41 -13.17 -5.81
C SER A 150 14.12 -13.12 -4.99
N CYS A 151 13.94 -12.10 -4.15
CA CYS A 151 12.73 -11.85 -3.39
C CYS A 151 11.59 -11.36 -4.29
N ASN A 152 10.41 -11.97 -4.15
CA ASN A 152 9.17 -11.48 -4.75
C ASN A 152 7.97 -11.87 -3.87
N SER A 153 6.79 -11.34 -4.16
CA SER A 153 5.58 -11.55 -3.34
C SER A 153 5.11 -13.01 -3.27
N ASN A 154 5.50 -13.86 -4.23
CA ASN A 154 4.94 -15.20 -4.36
C ASN A 154 5.71 -16.28 -3.58
N ASN A 155 6.85 -15.94 -2.96
CA ASN A 155 7.74 -16.92 -2.32
C ASN A 155 8.19 -16.53 -0.89
N GLU A 156 7.43 -15.68 -0.22
CA GLU A 156 7.82 -15.06 1.05
C GLU A 156 8.24 -16.08 2.14
N GLU A 157 7.43 -17.11 2.39
CA GLU A 157 7.72 -18.14 3.39
C GLU A 157 9.00 -18.93 3.08
N LYS A 158 9.23 -19.25 1.80
CA LYS A 158 10.49 -19.89 1.37
C LYS A 158 11.68 -18.95 1.58
N LYS A 159 11.51 -17.65 1.34
CA LYS A 159 12.54 -16.65 1.59
C LYS A 159 12.88 -16.55 3.06
N LYS A 160 11.89 -16.45 3.96
CA LYS A 160 12.12 -16.44 5.42
C LYS A 160 12.98 -17.63 5.85
N LYS A 161 12.65 -18.84 5.37
CA LYS A 161 13.43 -20.07 5.65
C LYS A 161 14.85 -20.00 5.10
N ILE A 162 15.04 -19.54 3.87
CA ILE A 162 16.39 -19.41 3.26
C ILE A 162 17.25 -18.44 4.05
N PHE A 163 16.74 -17.24 4.38
CA PHE A 163 17.48 -16.29 5.20
C PHE A 163 17.82 -16.88 6.57
N LYS A 164 16.86 -17.55 7.22
CA LYS A 164 17.12 -18.27 8.48
C LYS A 164 18.27 -19.27 8.36
N LEU A 165 18.19 -20.17 7.38
CA LEU A 165 19.19 -21.22 7.19
C LEU A 165 20.60 -20.65 6.96
N LEU A 166 20.70 -19.56 6.19
CA LEU A 166 21.98 -18.91 5.93
C LEU A 166 22.54 -18.20 7.17
N LEU A 167 21.69 -17.52 7.94
CA LEU A 167 22.10 -16.87 9.19
C LEU A 167 22.48 -17.90 10.27
N ASP A 168 21.68 -18.96 10.44
CA ASP A 168 21.96 -20.06 11.37
C ASP A 168 23.27 -20.80 10.98
N ALA A 169 23.61 -20.83 9.68
CA ALA A 169 24.88 -21.36 9.18
C ALA A 169 26.07 -20.38 9.33
N GLY A 170 25.86 -19.20 9.93
CA GLY A 170 26.91 -18.22 10.21
C GLY A 170 27.35 -17.38 9.00
N ILE A 171 26.50 -17.24 7.97
CA ILE A 171 26.81 -16.39 6.82
C ILE A 171 26.68 -14.91 7.21
N GLU A 172 27.77 -14.17 7.06
CA GLU A 172 27.83 -12.72 7.33
C GLU A 172 26.88 -11.92 6.43
N ASN A 173 26.10 -11.02 7.04
CA ASN A 173 25.03 -10.25 6.41
C ASN A 173 25.40 -8.79 6.09
N ASP A 174 26.61 -8.35 6.45
CA ASP A 174 27.10 -6.98 6.31
C ASP A 174 28.20 -6.84 5.24
N ILE A 175 28.53 -7.94 4.57
CA ILE A 175 29.51 -7.96 3.49
C ILE A 175 28.95 -7.29 2.24
N LYS A 176 29.78 -6.47 1.58
CA LYS A 176 29.46 -5.82 0.30
C LYS A 176 29.82 -6.70 -0.90
N ASN A 177 28.98 -6.66 -1.93
CA ASN A 177 29.29 -7.19 -3.27
C ASN A 177 30.16 -6.21 -4.07
N ASP A 178 30.48 -6.55 -5.33
CA ASP A 178 31.37 -5.75 -6.17
C ASP A 178 30.76 -4.39 -6.56
N ASN A 179 29.43 -4.25 -6.45
CA ASN A 179 28.71 -3.00 -6.64
C ASN A 179 28.64 -2.15 -5.35
N GLY A 180 29.24 -2.61 -4.25
CA GLY A 180 29.29 -1.89 -2.98
C GLY A 180 28.03 -2.00 -2.11
N TYR A 181 27.11 -2.90 -2.45
CA TYR A 181 25.87 -3.12 -1.70
C TYR A 181 25.95 -4.34 -0.79
N THR A 182 25.39 -4.20 0.41
CA THR A 182 25.07 -5.29 1.34
C THR A 182 23.73 -5.95 0.99
N PRO A 183 23.42 -7.15 1.50
CA PRO A 183 22.11 -7.78 1.36
C PRO A 183 20.95 -6.90 1.82
N ILE A 184 21.09 -6.17 2.92
CA ILE A 184 20.02 -5.31 3.46
C ILE A 184 19.77 -4.07 2.57
N GLU A 185 20.82 -3.49 2.00
CA GLU A 185 20.70 -2.39 1.03
C GLU A 185 20.03 -2.86 -0.28
N ILE A 186 20.25 -4.10 -0.69
CA ILE A 186 19.54 -4.70 -1.83
C ILE A 186 18.04 -4.82 -1.55
N LEU A 187 17.65 -5.31 -0.36
CA LEU A 187 16.23 -5.36 0.03
C LEU A 187 15.62 -3.96 0.07
N ALA A 188 16.33 -2.96 0.64
CA ALA A 188 15.89 -1.56 0.73
C ALA A 188 15.43 -1.00 -0.61
N ASN A 189 16.20 -1.29 -1.66
CA ASN A 189 15.95 -0.78 -3.00
C ASN A 189 14.80 -1.49 -3.75
N GLN A 190 14.33 -2.64 -3.25
CA GLN A 190 13.30 -3.45 -3.93
C GLN A 190 11.88 -3.28 -3.36
N LYS A 191 11.68 -2.49 -2.29
CA LYS A 191 10.38 -2.35 -1.60
C LYS A 191 9.76 -3.70 -1.19
N VAL A 192 10.61 -4.63 -0.75
CA VAL A 192 10.24 -5.99 -0.33
C VAL A 192 9.72 -6.02 1.11
N ASN A 193 9.12 -7.16 1.50
CA ASN A 193 8.47 -7.34 2.80
C ASN A 193 9.41 -6.96 3.98
N PRO A 194 8.99 -6.04 4.88
CA PRO A 194 9.82 -5.58 5.97
C PRO A 194 10.23 -6.68 6.99
N ILE A 195 9.56 -7.84 7.00
CA ILE A 195 10.01 -9.05 7.75
C ILE A 195 11.41 -9.50 7.29
N LEU A 196 11.72 -9.42 5.99
CA LEU A 196 13.03 -9.88 5.52
C LEU A 196 14.16 -8.97 6.02
N PHE A 197 13.88 -7.69 6.27
CA PHE A 197 14.82 -6.78 6.90
C PHE A 197 15.03 -7.12 8.37
N SER A 198 13.95 -7.37 9.13
CA SER A 198 14.07 -7.74 10.54
C SER A 198 14.79 -9.07 10.71
N ILE A 199 14.60 -10.04 9.79
CA ILE A 199 15.40 -11.28 9.76
C ILE A 199 16.87 -10.96 9.57
N LEU A 200 17.23 -10.14 8.56
CA LEU A 200 18.62 -9.79 8.33
C LEU A 200 19.24 -9.02 9.48
N LYS A 201 18.49 -8.18 10.20
CA LYS A 201 18.98 -7.48 11.39
C LYS A 201 19.09 -8.37 12.63
N GLY A 202 18.57 -9.60 12.58
CA GLY A 202 18.48 -10.48 13.74
C GLY A 202 17.40 -10.08 14.74
N GLU A 203 16.45 -9.25 14.32
CA GLU A 203 15.33 -8.74 15.13
C GLU A 203 14.08 -9.64 15.02
N TYR A 204 14.03 -10.54 14.03
CA TYR A 204 12.89 -11.42 13.81
C TYR A 204 12.89 -12.64 14.74
N ASP A 205 11.83 -12.82 15.51
CA ASP A 205 11.63 -13.99 16.36
C ASP A 205 11.00 -15.15 15.57
N PHE A 206 11.81 -16.16 15.24
CA PHE A 206 11.32 -17.33 14.50
C PHE A 206 10.43 -18.27 15.31
N ASP A 207 10.56 -18.27 16.64
CA ASP A 207 9.78 -19.14 17.53
C ASP A 207 8.43 -18.52 17.89
N ASN A 208 8.33 -17.18 17.81
CA ASN A 208 7.09 -16.45 17.99
C ASN A 208 6.81 -15.49 16.81
N PRO A 209 6.27 -15.99 15.68
CA PRO A 209 5.94 -15.18 14.50
C PRO A 209 4.97 -14.02 14.76
N ASN A 210 4.15 -14.11 15.82
CA ASN A 210 3.17 -13.09 16.19
C ASN A 210 3.66 -12.17 17.33
N SER A 211 4.96 -12.19 17.64
CA SER A 211 5.54 -11.24 18.58
C SER A 211 5.38 -9.79 18.09
N THR A 212 5.34 -8.85 19.03
CA THR A 212 5.19 -7.41 18.75
C THR A 212 6.17 -6.95 17.67
N ILE A 213 7.46 -7.31 17.78
CA ILE A 213 8.51 -6.90 16.85
C ILE A 213 8.31 -7.45 15.43
N ASN A 214 7.79 -8.67 15.30
CA ASN A 214 7.53 -9.28 14.00
C ASN A 214 6.31 -8.66 13.34
N LEU A 215 5.24 -8.42 14.10
CA LEU A 215 4.02 -7.80 13.61
C LEU A 215 4.30 -6.37 13.11
N THR A 216 5.04 -5.56 13.88
CA THR A 216 5.43 -4.19 13.48
C THR A 216 6.40 -4.17 12.30
N SER A 217 7.24 -5.20 12.16
CA SER A 217 8.11 -5.36 10.98
C SER A 217 7.36 -5.87 9.75
N SER A 218 6.13 -6.37 9.88
CA SER A 218 5.41 -6.97 8.75
C SER A 218 4.50 -6.02 8.01
N MET A 219 4.00 -5.02 8.71
CA MET A 219 2.91 -4.16 8.26
C MET A 219 3.02 -2.86 9.03
N SER A 220 2.91 -1.71 8.36
CA SER A 220 2.89 -0.41 9.04
C SER A 220 1.60 -0.21 9.84
N LEU A 221 1.61 0.71 10.79
CA LEU A 221 0.41 1.12 11.53
C LEU A 221 -0.71 1.58 10.58
N HIS A 222 -0.38 2.32 9.53
CA HIS A 222 -1.32 2.77 8.50
C HIS A 222 -2.01 1.58 7.79
N SER A 223 -1.23 0.62 7.31
CA SER A 223 -1.75 -0.58 6.64
C SER A 223 -2.54 -1.49 7.59
N ALA A 224 -2.15 -1.55 8.86
CA ALA A 224 -2.89 -2.28 9.88
C ALA A 224 -4.29 -1.70 10.11
N ILE A 225 -4.41 -0.37 10.15
CA ILE A 225 -5.70 0.32 10.25
C ILE A 225 -6.55 0.09 9.00
N LEU A 226 -5.99 0.27 7.80
CA LEU A 226 -6.71 0.01 6.54
C LEU A 226 -7.28 -1.42 6.43
N SER A 227 -6.60 -2.39 7.06
CA SER A 227 -7.01 -3.80 7.07
C SER A 227 -7.81 -4.21 8.32
N ASN A 228 -8.10 -3.28 9.23
CA ASN A 228 -8.74 -3.52 10.54
C ASN A 228 -8.02 -4.61 11.37
N ASN A 229 -6.69 -4.68 11.28
CA ASN A 229 -5.88 -5.67 11.99
C ASN A 229 -5.48 -5.15 13.38
N TYR A 230 -6.40 -5.27 14.34
CA TYR A 230 -6.23 -4.73 15.69
C TYR A 230 -5.07 -5.33 16.48
N ASP A 231 -4.66 -6.57 16.20
CA ASP A 231 -3.51 -7.19 16.87
C ASP A 231 -2.23 -6.47 16.46
N VAL A 232 -2.08 -6.15 15.17
CA VAL A 232 -0.95 -5.36 14.66
C VAL A 232 -1.04 -3.89 15.12
N ILE A 233 -2.23 -3.29 15.17
CA ILE A 233 -2.41 -1.94 15.71
C ILE A 233 -1.93 -1.88 17.16
N LYS A 234 -2.40 -2.80 18.02
CA LYS A 234 -1.97 -2.88 19.42
C LYS A 234 -0.47 -3.11 19.54
N ALA A 235 0.11 -3.95 18.69
CA ALA A 235 1.54 -4.18 18.67
C ALA A 235 2.34 -2.89 18.36
N HIS A 236 1.91 -2.06 17.40
CA HIS A 236 2.57 -0.77 17.13
C HIS A 236 2.46 0.20 18.30
N LEU A 237 1.30 0.25 18.96
CA LEU A 237 1.09 1.09 20.13
C LEU A 237 1.98 0.67 21.30
N GLU A 238 2.10 -0.64 21.55
CA GLU A 238 3.01 -1.20 22.55
C GLU A 238 4.49 -0.97 22.22
N ALA A 239 4.85 -1.04 20.94
CA ALA A 239 6.21 -0.79 20.47
C ALA A 239 6.62 0.69 20.53
N GLY A 240 5.67 1.61 20.76
CA GLY A 240 5.93 3.05 20.78
C GLY A 240 6.26 3.62 19.41
N THR A 241 5.68 3.07 18.34
CA THR A 241 5.77 3.67 16.99
C THR A 241 5.25 5.10 17.02
N ASP A 242 5.81 5.97 16.17
CA ASP A 242 5.31 7.34 16.02
C ASP A 242 3.85 7.32 15.54
N ILE A 243 2.94 7.64 16.45
CA ILE A 243 1.50 7.61 16.23
C ILE A 243 1.00 8.74 15.32
N ASN A 244 1.87 9.72 15.04
CA ASN A 244 1.59 10.91 14.23
C ASN A 244 2.40 10.92 12.92
N GLU A 245 3.05 9.82 12.55
CA GLU A 245 3.78 9.70 11.28
C GLU A 245 2.84 9.93 10.09
N ILE A 246 3.23 10.76 9.11
CA ILE A 246 2.45 10.94 7.87
C ILE A 246 2.89 9.88 6.85
N SER A 247 1.94 9.09 6.35
CA SER A 247 2.23 8.03 5.38
C SER A 247 2.73 8.58 4.04
N GLU A 248 3.84 8.02 3.57
CA GLU A 248 4.36 8.17 2.20
C GLU A 248 4.03 6.95 1.32
N GLU A 249 3.21 6.01 1.83
CA GLU A 249 2.85 4.80 1.09
C GLU A 249 1.93 5.15 -0.09
N ASN A 250 2.23 4.64 -1.29
CA ASN A 250 1.41 4.86 -2.49
C ASN A 250 0.14 3.98 -2.48
N ASN A 251 -0.72 4.19 -1.49
CA ASN A 251 -2.01 3.53 -1.30
C ASN A 251 -3.01 4.53 -0.68
N ASN A 252 -4.16 4.06 -0.17
CA ASN A 252 -5.20 4.90 0.42
C ASN A 252 -4.79 5.64 1.72
N SER A 253 -3.60 5.40 2.25
CA SER A 253 -3.05 6.13 3.40
C SER A 253 -2.19 7.33 3.02
N TYR A 254 -1.82 7.52 1.75
CA TYR A 254 -0.88 8.57 1.33
C TYR A 254 -1.29 9.96 1.87
N GLY A 255 -0.36 10.62 2.56
CA GLY A 255 -0.56 11.95 3.13
C GLY A 255 -1.45 11.99 4.37
N LEU A 256 -1.87 10.85 4.92
CA LEU A 256 -2.65 10.77 6.15
C LEU A 256 -1.76 10.28 7.30
N SER A 257 -2.04 10.77 8.51
CA SER A 257 -1.57 10.14 9.75
C SER A 257 -2.36 8.85 10.03
N PRO A 258 -1.95 8.01 11.01
CA PRO A 258 -2.75 6.87 11.45
C PRO A 258 -4.18 7.27 11.82
N LEU A 259 -4.34 8.40 12.52
CA LEU A 259 -5.65 8.95 12.88
C LEU A 259 -6.45 9.37 11.64
N GLY A 260 -5.79 10.00 10.66
CA GLY A 260 -6.41 10.33 9.37
C GLY A 260 -6.89 9.10 8.60
N VAL A 261 -6.13 8.01 8.60
CA VAL A 261 -6.54 6.73 8.00
C VAL A 261 -7.76 6.15 8.71
N ALA A 262 -7.76 6.14 10.04
CA ALA A 262 -8.89 5.63 10.84
C ALA A 262 -10.16 6.47 10.59
N CYS A 263 -10.04 7.80 10.51
CA CYS A 263 -11.13 8.70 10.13
C CYS A 263 -11.60 8.45 8.68
N HIS A 264 -10.68 8.19 7.75
CA HIS A 264 -10.99 7.94 6.34
C HIS A 264 -11.87 6.71 6.14
N ILE A 265 -11.57 5.61 6.85
CA ILE A 265 -12.34 4.36 6.78
C ILE A 265 -13.51 4.32 7.78
N LEU A 266 -13.71 5.38 8.58
CA LEU A 266 -14.71 5.51 9.63
C LEU A 266 -14.63 4.40 10.68
N ASP A 267 -13.42 3.98 11.03
CA ASP A 267 -13.19 2.98 12.07
C ASP A 267 -13.08 3.64 13.46
N PHE A 268 -14.20 3.61 14.19
CA PHE A 268 -14.30 4.19 15.53
C PHE A 268 -13.34 3.53 16.55
N GLU A 269 -13.11 2.21 16.47
CA GLU A 269 -12.27 1.52 17.44
C GLU A 269 -10.80 1.92 17.26
N SER A 270 -10.31 2.01 16.02
CA SER A 270 -8.98 2.55 15.75
C SER A 270 -8.84 4.02 16.16
N VAL A 271 -9.84 4.88 15.87
CA VAL A 271 -9.83 6.28 16.33
C VAL A 271 -9.68 6.34 17.86
N GLU A 272 -10.45 5.54 18.60
CA GLU A 272 -10.40 5.50 20.06
C GLU A 272 -9.04 5.01 20.58
N LEU A 273 -8.50 3.94 20.01
CA LEU A 273 -7.19 3.42 20.38
C LEU A 273 -6.08 4.44 20.12
N LEU A 274 -6.10 5.11 18.97
CA LEU A 274 -5.07 6.08 18.59
C LEU A 274 -5.10 7.31 19.51
N LEU A 275 -6.27 7.89 19.76
CA LEU A 275 -6.41 9.05 20.65
C LEU A 275 -5.99 8.72 22.09
N LYS A 276 -6.38 7.55 22.61
CA LYS A 276 -5.94 7.08 23.95
C LYS A 276 -4.42 6.95 24.07
N ASN A 277 -3.71 6.77 22.96
CA ASN A 277 -2.25 6.64 22.90
C ASN A 277 -1.54 7.90 22.41
N GLY A 278 -2.23 9.04 22.34
CA GLY A 278 -1.61 10.35 22.08
C GLY A 278 -1.54 10.78 20.62
N ALA A 279 -2.39 10.23 19.75
CA ALA A 279 -2.58 10.78 18.41
C ALA A 279 -3.12 12.22 18.50
N ASP A 280 -2.54 13.14 17.71
CA ASP A 280 -2.95 14.55 17.68
C ASP A 280 -4.09 14.75 16.66
N PRO A 281 -5.32 15.10 17.09
CA PRO A 281 -6.44 15.33 16.18
C PRO A 281 -6.28 16.60 15.33
N ASN A 282 -5.38 17.51 15.69
CA ASN A 282 -5.13 18.76 14.98
C ASN A 282 -3.89 18.70 14.09
N LEU A 283 -3.22 17.55 14.00
CA LEU A 283 -2.04 17.37 13.19
C LEU A 283 -2.34 17.71 11.72
N LYS A 284 -1.50 18.55 11.12
CA LYS A 284 -1.57 18.91 9.70
C LYS A 284 -0.41 18.27 8.93
N ASN A 285 -0.71 17.68 7.79
CA ASN A 285 0.31 17.22 6.84
C ASN A 285 0.95 18.41 6.10
N ASN A 286 1.85 18.14 5.15
CA ASN A 286 2.52 19.17 4.34
C ASN A 286 1.57 20.01 3.46
N ASP A 287 0.37 19.49 3.17
CA ASP A 287 -0.69 20.18 2.43
C ASP A 287 -1.65 20.96 3.36
N GLY A 288 -1.32 21.05 4.66
CA GLY A 288 -2.14 21.70 5.68
C GLY A 288 -3.36 20.87 6.10
N GLU A 289 -3.45 19.62 5.65
CA GLU A 289 -4.63 18.78 5.84
C GLU A 289 -4.62 18.06 7.17
N THR A 290 -5.77 18.08 7.85
CA THR A 290 -5.98 17.34 9.11
C THR A 290 -6.54 15.95 8.85
N ALA A 291 -6.67 15.16 9.93
CA ALA A 291 -7.33 13.85 9.88
C ALA A 291 -8.76 13.91 9.31
N LEU A 292 -9.47 15.03 9.45
CA LEU A 292 -10.84 15.19 8.95
C LEU A 292 -10.93 15.64 7.49
N SER A 293 -9.84 16.17 6.91
CA SER A 293 -9.82 16.61 5.51
C SER A 293 -10.12 15.47 4.54
N CYS A 294 -9.82 14.22 4.92
CA CYS A 294 -10.10 13.04 4.11
C CYS A 294 -11.59 12.81 3.84
N TRP A 295 -12.50 13.36 4.66
CA TRP A 295 -13.96 13.26 4.46
C TRP A 295 -14.46 14.06 3.25
N PHE A 296 -13.65 15.00 2.76
CA PHE A 296 -13.97 15.86 1.62
C PHE A 296 -13.08 15.56 0.41
N LYS A 297 -12.33 14.45 0.40
CA LYS A 297 -11.56 14.03 -0.77
C LYS A 297 -12.41 13.13 -1.68
N TRP A 298 -12.34 13.36 -2.99
CA TRP A 298 -12.97 12.48 -3.98
C TRP A 298 -12.25 11.13 -4.02
N ASN A 299 -12.85 10.08 -3.46
CA ASN A 299 -12.33 8.71 -3.54
C ASN A 299 -13.43 7.67 -3.85
N GLY A 300 -14.13 7.80 -4.98
CA GLY A 300 -15.03 6.75 -5.48
C GLY A 300 -16.01 6.20 -4.42
N SER A 301 -16.02 4.87 -4.23
CA SER A 301 -17.03 4.05 -3.51
C SER A 301 -17.47 4.51 -2.10
N ILE A 302 -16.80 5.47 -1.48
CA ILE A 302 -17.10 5.93 -0.10
C ILE A 302 -18.23 6.98 -0.08
N TYR A 303 -18.55 7.59 -1.23
CA TYR A 303 -19.45 8.74 -1.30
C TYR A 303 -20.95 8.43 -1.26
N PHE A 304 -21.38 7.17 -1.41
CA PHE A 304 -22.77 6.93 -1.81
C PHE A 304 -23.70 6.19 -0.86
N THR A 305 -23.27 5.61 0.25
CA THR A 305 -24.25 5.11 1.22
C THR A 305 -23.80 5.26 2.68
N THR A 306 -24.59 6.01 3.44
CA THR A 306 -24.75 5.86 4.89
C THR A 306 -25.19 4.45 5.31
N GLU A 307 -25.30 3.49 4.38
CA GLU A 307 -25.40 2.06 4.68
C GLU A 307 -24.11 1.50 5.29
N LYS A 308 -22.92 2.10 5.01
CA LYS A 308 -21.65 1.78 5.70
C LYS A 308 -21.32 2.76 6.83
N ALA A 309 -21.51 4.05 6.60
CA ALA A 309 -21.42 5.06 7.65
C ALA A 309 -22.76 5.10 8.38
N SER A 310 -22.95 4.24 9.41
CA SER A 310 -24.11 4.44 10.29
C SER A 310 -24.10 5.90 10.74
N GLU A 311 -25.22 6.62 10.64
CA GLU A 311 -25.33 8.07 10.93
C GLU A 311 -24.69 8.46 12.28
N ASN A 312 -24.59 7.50 13.19
CA ASN A 312 -23.98 7.65 14.49
C ASN A 312 -22.43 7.61 14.47
N THR A 313 -21.78 6.98 13.49
CA THR A 313 -20.32 6.81 13.47
C THR A 313 -19.57 8.13 13.30
N VAL A 314 -19.96 8.97 12.32
CA VAL A 314 -19.35 10.30 12.11
C VAL A 314 -19.49 11.16 13.36
N ASN A 315 -20.71 11.22 13.91
CA ASN A 315 -21.01 11.97 15.14
C ASN A 315 -20.23 11.43 16.35
N LYS A 316 -20.06 10.11 16.48
CA LYS A 316 -19.22 9.50 17.52
C LYS A 316 -17.76 9.85 17.37
N ILE A 317 -17.21 9.77 16.16
CA ILE A 317 -15.81 10.14 15.87
C ILE A 317 -15.59 11.62 16.19
N MET A 318 -16.43 12.52 15.67
CA MET A 318 -16.33 13.97 15.94
C MET A 318 -16.41 14.29 17.44
N LYS A 319 -17.34 13.64 18.16
CA LYS A 319 -17.47 13.80 19.60
C LYS A 319 -16.20 13.35 20.32
N LEU A 320 -15.65 12.20 19.92
CA LEU A 320 -14.45 11.66 20.52
C LEU A 320 -13.23 12.55 20.22
N LEU A 321 -13.08 13.05 19.00
CA LEU A 321 -12.02 14.00 18.64
C LEU A 321 -12.11 15.29 19.48
N LEU A 322 -13.31 15.82 19.70
CA LEU A 322 -13.53 16.96 20.60
C LEU A 322 -13.15 16.67 22.06
N GLU A 323 -13.39 15.45 22.55
CA GLU A 323 -12.97 15.02 23.89
C GLU A 323 -11.44 14.97 24.03
N TYR A 324 -10.71 14.92 22.92
CA TYR A 324 -9.25 14.92 22.83
C TYR A 324 -8.70 16.23 22.20
N ASP A 325 -9.37 17.35 22.45
CA ASP A 325 -8.90 18.70 22.11
C ASP A 325 -8.82 19.03 20.61
N LEU A 326 -9.66 18.43 19.75
CA LEU A 326 -9.86 18.92 18.38
C LEU A 326 -10.32 20.39 18.38
N ASP A 327 -9.57 21.27 17.70
CA ASP A 327 -9.97 22.65 17.45
C ASP A 327 -10.89 22.73 16.22
N ILE A 328 -12.20 22.78 16.48
CA ILE A 328 -13.22 22.90 15.44
C ILE A 328 -13.17 24.21 14.64
N ASN A 329 -12.39 25.19 15.10
CA ASN A 329 -12.24 26.49 14.45
C ASN A 329 -10.95 26.61 13.64
N ASP A 330 -10.02 25.67 13.78
CA ASP A 330 -8.76 25.70 13.04
C ASP A 330 -8.98 25.34 11.55
N THR A 331 -8.01 25.71 10.74
CA THR A 331 -7.99 25.41 9.31
C THR A 331 -7.61 23.96 9.05
N ILE A 332 -8.15 23.37 7.99
CA ILE A 332 -7.95 21.98 7.62
C ILE A 332 -7.30 21.83 6.23
N ASP A 333 -6.84 22.92 5.62
CA ASP A 333 -6.05 22.91 4.40
C ASP A 333 -5.21 24.20 4.24
N ASN A 334 -4.31 24.20 3.26
CA ASN A 334 -3.48 25.35 2.89
C ASN A 334 -4.27 26.55 2.32
N GLN A 335 -5.55 26.39 1.99
CA GLN A 335 -6.42 27.49 1.58
C GLN A 335 -7.06 28.19 2.79
N SER A 336 -6.68 27.81 4.00
CA SER A 336 -7.26 28.29 5.25
C SER A 336 -8.76 27.99 5.36
N ASN A 337 -9.26 26.97 4.67
CA ASN A 337 -10.64 26.52 4.88
C ASN A 337 -10.71 25.85 6.24
N ASN A 338 -11.70 26.21 7.06
CA ASN A 338 -12.04 25.42 8.24
C ASN A 338 -13.02 24.29 7.86
N LEU A 339 -13.34 23.45 8.84
CA LEU A 339 -14.22 22.30 8.63
C LEU A 339 -15.62 22.69 8.11
N LEU A 340 -16.17 23.83 8.57
CA LEU A 340 -17.48 24.33 8.15
C LEU A 340 -17.49 24.79 6.69
N ILE A 341 -16.46 25.52 6.26
CA ILE A 341 -16.29 25.95 4.87
C ILE A 341 -16.16 24.74 3.96
N LYS A 342 -15.34 23.76 4.34
CA LYS A 342 -15.14 22.55 3.52
C LYS A 342 -16.40 21.70 3.43
N ALA A 343 -17.13 21.50 4.52
CA ALA A 343 -18.41 20.81 4.48
C ALA A 343 -19.42 21.54 3.57
N SER A 344 -19.42 22.88 3.60
CA SER A 344 -20.28 23.70 2.73
C SER A 344 -19.96 23.54 1.24
N GLU A 345 -18.67 23.49 0.89
CA GLU A 345 -18.21 23.27 -0.49
C GLU A 345 -18.70 21.92 -1.06
N TYR A 346 -18.75 20.88 -0.23
CA TYR A 346 -19.08 19.52 -0.65
C TYR A 346 -20.55 19.13 -0.45
N LEU A 347 -21.35 19.98 0.20
CA LEU A 347 -22.77 19.72 0.43
C LEU A 347 -23.53 19.55 -0.89
N SER A 348 -23.29 20.40 -1.88
CA SER A 348 -23.98 20.38 -3.19
C SER A 348 -23.63 19.16 -4.04
N ILE A 349 -22.42 18.61 -3.88
CA ILE A 349 -21.98 17.39 -4.56
C ILE A 349 -22.69 16.15 -3.96
N SER A 350 -23.17 16.25 -2.71
CA SER A 350 -23.82 15.17 -1.98
C SER A 350 -25.35 15.05 -2.17
N SER A 351 -25.92 15.80 -3.12
CA SER A 351 -27.37 15.88 -3.42
C SER A 351 -28.04 14.57 -3.90
N ILE A 352 -27.36 13.43 -3.79
CA ILE A 352 -27.81 12.11 -4.26
C ILE A 352 -28.39 11.26 -3.09
N SER A 353 -28.32 11.72 -1.84
CA SER A 353 -28.66 10.90 -0.65
C SER A 353 -29.70 11.47 0.33
N ASN A 354 -30.71 12.23 -0.13
CA ASN A 354 -31.83 12.71 0.70
C ASN A 354 -31.41 13.43 2.00
N GLY A 355 -30.36 14.26 1.97
CA GLY A 355 -29.89 15.05 3.11
C GLY A 355 -29.02 14.30 4.13
N LYS A 356 -28.69 13.03 3.87
CA LYS A 356 -27.83 12.19 4.72
C LYS A 356 -26.46 12.02 4.08
N SER A 357 -25.57 12.97 4.34
CA SER A 357 -24.19 12.97 3.84
C SER A 357 -23.23 13.38 4.95
N ILE A 358 -21.95 12.99 4.84
CA ILE A 358 -20.92 13.40 5.79
C ILE A 358 -20.87 14.93 5.92
N PRO A 359 -20.89 15.72 4.82
CA PRO A 359 -20.96 17.19 4.92
C PRO A 359 -22.16 17.70 5.73
N SER A 360 -23.36 17.15 5.50
CA SER A 360 -24.58 17.53 6.24
C SER A 360 -24.47 17.25 7.74
N GLU A 361 -23.97 16.07 8.11
CA GLU A 361 -23.75 15.69 9.52
C GLU A 361 -22.68 16.55 10.19
N VAL A 362 -21.59 16.85 9.47
CA VAL A 362 -20.52 17.72 9.97
C VAL A 362 -21.04 19.13 10.23
N ILE A 363 -21.81 19.72 9.31
CA ILE A 363 -22.42 21.05 9.50
C ILE A 363 -23.28 21.05 10.77
N LYS A 364 -24.23 20.10 10.88
CA LYS A 364 -25.13 20.00 12.05
C LYS A 364 -24.36 19.83 13.36
N PHE A 365 -23.33 18.98 13.34
CA PHE A 365 -22.49 18.74 14.51
C PHE A 365 -21.73 20.01 14.93
N LEU A 366 -21.13 20.72 13.97
CA LEU A 366 -20.37 21.94 14.23
C LEU A 366 -21.24 23.07 14.78
N LEU A 367 -22.43 23.28 14.20
CA LEU A 367 -23.39 24.27 14.68
C LEU A 367 -23.82 23.97 16.12
N LYS A 368 -24.15 22.70 16.41
CA LYS A 368 -24.50 22.25 17.76
C LYS A 368 -23.38 22.49 18.78
N ASN A 369 -22.12 22.43 18.34
CA ASN A 369 -20.94 22.64 19.18
C ASN A 369 -20.38 24.08 19.10
N LYS A 370 -21.16 25.05 18.63
CA LYS A 370 -20.84 26.49 18.65
C LYS A 370 -19.53 26.84 17.93
N VAL A 371 -19.31 26.25 16.75
CA VAL A 371 -18.25 26.68 15.84
C VAL A 371 -18.34 28.18 15.55
N ASN A 372 -17.21 28.85 15.35
CA ASN A 372 -17.18 30.21 14.84
C ASN A 372 -17.60 30.23 13.37
N ILE A 373 -18.89 30.51 13.16
CA ILE A 373 -19.58 30.45 11.89
C ILE A 373 -19.08 31.46 10.84
N ASN A 374 -18.45 32.55 11.28
CA ASN A 374 -18.06 33.68 10.43
C ASN A 374 -16.56 33.69 10.09
N LEU A 375 -15.84 32.61 10.37
CA LEU A 375 -14.48 32.44 9.88
C LEU A 375 -14.46 32.42 8.35
N ALA A 376 -13.38 32.95 7.80
CA ALA A 376 -13.19 33.09 6.37
C ALA A 376 -11.87 32.44 5.94
N ASN A 377 -11.86 31.86 4.74
CA ASN A 377 -10.67 31.27 4.15
C ASN A 377 -9.68 32.32 3.64
N ILE A 378 -8.60 31.89 2.97
CA ILE A 378 -7.57 32.80 2.45
C ILE A 378 -8.12 33.81 1.43
N GLU A 379 -9.24 33.53 0.78
CA GLU A 379 -9.90 34.46 -0.15
C GLU A 379 -10.93 35.38 0.53
N GLY A 380 -11.14 35.23 1.85
CA GLY A 380 -12.16 35.96 2.60
C GLY A 380 -13.56 35.36 2.46
N GLN A 381 -13.68 34.12 1.98
CA GLN A 381 -14.98 33.46 1.79
C GLN A 381 -15.43 32.78 3.08
N THR A 382 -16.69 33.02 3.47
CA THR A 382 -17.33 32.35 4.62
C THR A 382 -18.15 31.14 4.15
N ALA A 383 -18.52 30.26 5.09
CA ALA A 383 -19.38 29.11 4.79
C ALA A 383 -20.72 29.53 4.16
N LEU A 384 -21.31 30.64 4.62
CA LEU A 384 -22.55 31.19 4.07
C LEU A 384 -22.40 31.60 2.60
N MET A 385 -21.27 32.24 2.23
CA MET A 385 -20.98 32.61 0.85
C MET A 385 -20.89 31.39 -0.05
N ILE A 386 -20.16 30.36 0.39
CA ILE A 386 -20.01 29.11 -0.35
C ILE A 386 -21.36 28.45 -0.57
N LEU A 387 -22.17 28.28 0.48
CA LEU A 387 -23.50 27.68 0.35
C LEU A 387 -24.40 28.47 -0.59
N CYS A 388 -24.46 29.80 -0.46
CA CYS A 388 -25.30 30.64 -1.31
C CYS A 388 -25.04 30.42 -2.81
N LYS A 389 -23.79 30.18 -3.19
CA LYS A 389 -23.38 29.92 -4.58
C LYS A 389 -23.67 28.48 -5.03
N THR A 390 -23.54 27.49 -4.14
CA THR A 390 -23.47 26.07 -4.53
C THR A 390 -24.72 25.26 -4.25
N VAL A 391 -25.57 25.65 -3.30
CA VAL A 391 -26.70 24.80 -2.89
C VAL A 391 -27.82 24.75 -3.92
N TYR A 392 -28.42 23.56 -4.03
CA TYR A 392 -29.72 23.32 -4.67
C TYR A 392 -30.85 23.46 -3.63
N ARG A 393 -32.11 23.25 -4.05
CA ARG A 393 -33.29 23.40 -3.19
C ARG A 393 -33.17 22.65 -1.84
N ASP A 394 -32.63 21.44 -1.84
CA ASP A 394 -32.51 20.62 -0.63
C ASP A 394 -31.41 21.10 0.35
N GLY A 395 -30.56 22.04 -0.07
CA GLY A 395 -29.52 22.63 0.77
C GLY A 395 -29.91 23.97 1.42
N ILE A 396 -31.12 24.47 1.14
CA ILE A 396 -31.61 25.73 1.74
C ILE A 396 -31.71 25.61 3.27
N ASP A 397 -32.09 24.44 3.79
CA ASP A 397 -32.15 24.19 5.24
C ASP A 397 -30.81 24.48 5.92
N SER A 398 -29.68 24.12 5.30
CA SER A 398 -28.35 24.44 5.85
C SER A 398 -28.07 25.95 5.84
N ILE A 399 -28.56 26.71 4.85
CA ILE A 399 -28.46 28.18 4.87
C ILE A 399 -29.28 28.75 6.02
N ILE A 400 -30.52 28.26 6.22
CA ILE A 400 -31.38 28.68 7.33
C ILE A 400 -30.68 28.38 8.66
N GLU A 401 -30.18 27.15 8.85
CA GLU A 401 -29.46 26.74 10.06
C GLU A 401 -28.25 27.65 10.34
N LEU A 402 -27.47 28.02 9.30
CA LEU A 402 -26.35 28.96 9.46
C LEU A 402 -26.82 30.36 9.89
N LEU A 403 -27.87 30.89 9.26
CA LEU A 403 -28.42 32.21 9.58
C LEU A 403 -29.01 32.26 11.00
N GLU A 404 -29.72 31.22 11.42
CA GLU A 404 -30.24 31.08 12.78
C GLU A 404 -29.11 31.03 13.84
N ASN A 405 -27.92 30.57 13.46
CA ASN A 405 -26.73 30.55 14.29
C ASN A 405 -25.84 31.80 14.14
N GLY A 406 -26.31 32.84 13.44
CA GLY A 406 -25.64 34.14 13.39
C GLY A 406 -24.60 34.30 12.29
N ALA A 407 -24.76 33.60 11.16
CA ALA A 407 -23.95 33.87 9.97
C ALA A 407 -24.15 35.31 9.45
N ASP A 408 -23.04 36.00 9.16
CA ASP A 408 -23.05 37.41 8.75
C ASP A 408 -23.37 37.57 7.25
N VAL A 409 -24.58 38.03 6.96
CA VAL A 409 -25.05 38.34 5.60
C VAL A 409 -24.33 39.53 4.95
N GLY A 410 -23.64 40.35 5.74
CA GLY A 410 -22.89 41.53 5.31
C GLY A 410 -21.42 41.27 4.95
N SER A 411 -20.97 40.01 5.05
CA SER A 411 -19.60 39.59 4.75
C SER A 411 -19.18 39.97 3.33
N ILE A 412 -17.90 40.32 3.16
CA ILE A 412 -17.29 40.68 1.87
C ILE A 412 -15.95 39.95 1.75
N ASP A 413 -15.73 39.26 0.63
CA ASP A 413 -14.48 38.56 0.35
C ASP A 413 -13.37 39.52 -0.15
N LYS A 414 -12.16 39.01 -0.42
CA LYS A 414 -11.03 39.84 -0.88
C LYS A 414 -11.24 40.47 -2.26
N ASN A 415 -12.11 39.90 -3.09
CA ASN A 415 -12.48 40.41 -4.40
C ASN A 415 -13.66 41.39 -4.35
N GLY A 416 -14.17 41.70 -3.16
CA GLY A 416 -15.29 42.60 -2.97
C GLY A 416 -16.64 41.93 -3.21
N TYR A 417 -16.72 40.60 -3.33
CA TYR A 417 -18.01 39.92 -3.48
C TYR A 417 -18.72 39.82 -2.12
N THR A 418 -19.97 40.28 -2.09
CA THR A 418 -20.86 40.15 -0.92
C THR A 418 -21.55 38.79 -0.93
N VAL A 419 -22.14 38.38 0.21
CA VAL A 419 -22.97 37.16 0.28
C VAL A 419 -24.08 37.17 -0.79
N LEU A 420 -24.74 38.31 -0.99
CA LEU A 420 -25.80 38.46 -1.98
C LEU A 420 -25.27 38.33 -3.43
N MET A 421 -24.04 38.76 -3.70
CA MET A 421 -23.39 38.54 -5.00
C MET A 421 -23.07 37.05 -5.23
N TYR A 422 -22.65 36.31 -4.18
CA TYR A 422 -22.52 34.85 -4.25
C TYR A 422 -23.86 34.17 -4.56
N THR A 423 -24.97 34.66 -4.01
CA THR A 423 -26.32 34.19 -4.37
C THR A 423 -26.64 34.43 -5.85
N ALA A 424 -26.23 35.56 -6.43
CA ALA A 424 -26.43 35.84 -7.86
C ALA A 424 -25.60 34.95 -8.79
N LEU A 425 -24.52 34.33 -8.28
CA LEU A 425 -23.70 33.34 -8.98
C LEU A 425 -24.29 31.92 -8.95
N ASN A 426 -25.36 31.67 -8.19
CA ASN A 426 -26.01 30.37 -8.13
C ASN A 426 -26.70 30.05 -9.46
N THR A 427 -26.46 28.84 -9.98
CA THR A 427 -26.97 28.42 -11.29
C THR A 427 -28.47 28.13 -11.30
N GLU A 428 -29.07 27.89 -10.13
CA GLU A 428 -30.51 27.63 -9.97
C GLU A 428 -31.27 28.93 -9.67
N SER A 429 -31.76 29.60 -10.71
CA SER A 429 -32.39 30.93 -10.60
C SER A 429 -33.53 31.01 -9.57
N GLY A 430 -34.34 29.95 -9.45
CA GLY A 430 -35.42 29.88 -8.45
C GLY A 430 -34.90 29.81 -7.01
N VAL A 431 -33.84 29.04 -6.77
CA VAL A 431 -33.18 28.90 -5.47
C VAL A 431 -32.45 30.20 -5.11
N ALA A 432 -31.77 30.82 -6.06
CA ALA A 432 -31.11 32.11 -5.87
C ALA A 432 -32.07 33.20 -5.38
N LEU A 433 -33.27 33.29 -5.97
CA LEU A 433 -34.29 34.24 -5.49
C LEU A 433 -34.77 33.93 -4.07
N GLU A 434 -34.94 32.65 -3.75
CA GLU A 434 -35.36 32.21 -2.42
C GLU A 434 -34.30 32.56 -1.36
N ILE A 435 -33.02 32.27 -1.64
CA ILE A 435 -31.88 32.63 -0.79
C ILE A 435 -31.79 34.15 -0.63
N ALA A 436 -31.92 34.93 -1.72
CA ALA A 436 -31.83 36.38 -1.64
C ALA A 436 -32.89 37.01 -0.73
N LYS A 437 -34.13 36.49 -0.78
CA LYS A 437 -35.21 36.89 0.14
C LYS A 437 -34.88 36.51 1.58
N LEU A 438 -34.39 35.29 1.79
CA LEU A 438 -34.00 34.81 3.11
C LEU A 438 -32.90 35.68 3.73
N LEU A 439 -31.83 35.97 2.99
CA LEU A 439 -30.75 36.85 3.44
C LEU A 439 -31.27 38.24 3.83
N TYR A 440 -32.18 38.81 3.04
CA TYR A 440 -32.81 40.10 3.30
C TYR A 440 -33.68 40.09 4.57
N ASP A 441 -34.37 39.00 4.83
CA ASP A 441 -35.22 38.86 6.03
C ASP A 441 -34.37 38.71 7.30
N PHE A 442 -33.17 38.13 7.21
CA PHE A 442 -32.26 37.92 8.34
C PHE A 442 -31.33 39.11 8.65
N GLY A 443 -31.06 40.01 7.69
CA GLY A 443 -30.19 41.15 7.96
C GLY A 443 -30.06 42.15 6.82
N ASP A 444 -29.24 43.17 7.06
CA ASP A 444 -28.98 44.25 6.10
C ASP A 444 -28.02 43.79 5.00
N VAL A 445 -28.60 43.34 3.89
CA VAL A 445 -27.84 42.90 2.71
C VAL A 445 -27.37 44.10 1.89
N LYS A 446 -26.11 44.05 1.46
CA LYS A 446 -25.45 45.13 0.71
C LYS A 446 -25.84 45.15 -0.77
N ILE A 447 -27.09 45.49 -1.08
CA ILE A 447 -27.67 45.41 -2.45
C ILE A 447 -26.91 46.27 -3.47
N SER A 448 -26.58 47.51 -3.11
CA SER A 448 -25.93 48.49 -4.02
C SER A 448 -24.40 48.49 -3.92
N TYR A 449 -23.81 47.53 -3.22
CA TYR A 449 -22.34 47.44 -3.13
C TYR A 449 -21.74 47.04 -4.48
N ILE A 450 -20.55 47.54 -4.76
CA ILE A 450 -19.83 47.30 -6.02
C ILE A 450 -18.53 46.56 -5.68
N ASN A 451 -18.32 45.40 -6.31
CA ASN A 451 -17.13 44.58 -6.12
C ASN A 451 -15.90 45.19 -6.84
N ASN A 452 -14.75 44.52 -6.76
CA ASN A 452 -13.52 45.01 -7.37
C ASN A 452 -13.56 45.03 -8.91
N ASP A 453 -14.48 44.27 -9.52
CA ASP A 453 -14.72 44.24 -10.96
C ASP A 453 -15.70 45.33 -11.44
N GLY A 454 -16.20 46.17 -10.52
CA GLY A 454 -17.14 47.24 -10.86
C GLY A 454 -18.59 46.77 -11.00
N GLN A 455 -18.91 45.57 -10.56
CA GLN A 455 -20.24 44.96 -10.64
C GLN A 455 -20.96 45.04 -9.29
N ASN A 456 -22.25 45.36 -9.31
CA ASN A 456 -23.16 45.11 -8.19
C ASN A 456 -23.90 43.77 -8.36
N THR A 457 -24.70 43.35 -7.37
CA THR A 457 -25.47 42.10 -7.42
C THR A 457 -26.38 42.01 -8.65
N MET A 458 -27.00 43.13 -9.06
CA MET A 458 -27.89 43.17 -10.21
C MET A 458 -27.14 42.91 -11.52
N ASP A 459 -25.94 43.49 -11.68
CA ASP A 459 -25.10 43.27 -12.85
C ASP A 459 -24.78 41.77 -13.02
N ILE A 460 -24.37 41.11 -11.93
CA ILE A 460 -24.08 39.66 -11.91
C ILE A 460 -25.35 38.84 -12.21
N ALA A 461 -26.49 39.22 -11.64
CA ALA A 461 -27.76 38.52 -11.88
C ALA A 461 -28.21 38.65 -13.35
N VAL A 462 -27.97 39.79 -13.99
CA VAL A 462 -28.23 40.00 -15.43
C VAL A 462 -27.30 39.13 -16.27
N GLU A 463 -26.00 39.10 -15.98
CA GLU A 463 -25.03 38.27 -16.70
C GLU A 463 -25.37 36.78 -16.65
N ASN A 464 -25.90 36.32 -15.51
CA ASN A 464 -26.35 34.93 -15.32
C ASN A 464 -27.78 34.64 -15.79
N ASN A 465 -28.44 35.58 -16.49
CA ASN A 465 -29.83 35.47 -16.96
C ASN A 465 -30.84 35.13 -15.85
N ASN A 466 -30.64 35.64 -14.63
CA ASN A 466 -31.53 35.42 -13.50
C ASN A 466 -32.60 36.53 -13.40
N GLU A 467 -33.55 36.51 -14.34
CA GLU A 467 -34.62 37.53 -14.44
C GLU A 467 -35.43 37.69 -13.14
N ASN A 468 -35.68 36.58 -12.44
CA ASN A 468 -36.42 36.56 -11.19
C ASN A 468 -35.72 37.34 -10.08
N LEU A 469 -34.40 37.15 -9.94
CA LEU A 469 -33.59 37.89 -8.98
C LEU A 469 -33.47 39.36 -9.37
N VAL A 470 -33.26 39.67 -10.65
CA VAL A 470 -33.21 41.06 -11.16
C VAL A 470 -34.50 41.82 -10.85
N ASN A 471 -35.65 41.22 -11.17
CA ASN A 471 -36.96 41.82 -10.91
C ASN A 471 -37.17 42.08 -9.42
N TRP A 472 -36.72 41.17 -8.55
CA TRP A 472 -36.81 41.37 -7.11
C TRP A 472 -35.87 42.47 -6.62
N LEU A 473 -34.62 42.50 -7.09
CA LEU A 473 -33.63 43.54 -6.72
C LEU A 473 -34.12 44.95 -7.10
N LEU A 474 -34.78 45.11 -8.26
CA LEU A 474 -35.39 46.38 -8.68
C LEU A 474 -36.48 46.90 -7.71
N THR A 475 -37.06 46.03 -6.89
CA THR A 475 -38.05 46.44 -5.87
C THR A 475 -37.41 46.90 -4.55
N LYS A 476 -36.09 46.77 -4.41
CA LYS A 476 -35.34 46.99 -3.16
C LYS A 476 -34.32 48.12 -3.24
N ILE A 477 -34.04 48.60 -4.45
CA ILE A 477 -33.26 49.82 -4.75
C ILE A 477 -34.24 50.97 -4.94
#